data_AF-A0AAX2J2G2-F1
#
_entry.id   AF-A0AAX2J2G2-F1
#
_cell.length_a   1.000
_cell.length_b   1.000
_cell.length_c   1.000
_cell.angle_alpha   90.00
_cell.angle_beta   90.00
_cell.angle_gamma   90.00
#
_symmetry.space_group_name_H-M   'P 1'
#
loop_
_entity.id
_entity.type
_entity.pdbx_description
1 polymer ?
#
loop_
_entity_poly.entity_id
_entity_poly.type
_entity_poly.pdbx_seq_one_letter_code
_entity_poly.pdbx_strand_id
1 'polypeptide(L)' 'MSIYFDYGVQTFFDDTIHETVPQTAQTITAEQHQAFLNALNQGAYITQDLQIVPRPSTAHVWQNGKWRI' A
#
# COMPACT_ATOMS: atom_id res chain seq x y z
N MET A 1 -6.46 -0.99 -18.40
CA MET A 1 -5.57 -1.56 -17.39
C MET A 1 -5.18 -0.46 -16.45
N SER A 2 -5.76 -0.51 -15.26
CA SER A 2 -5.51 0.39 -14.17
C SER A 2 -5.11 -0.42 -12.95
N ILE A 3 -4.09 0.05 -12.25
CA ILE A 3 -3.64 -0.54 -11.00
C ILE A 3 -4.27 0.26 -9.86
N TYR A 4 -4.74 -0.46 -8.85
CA TYR A 4 -5.36 0.10 -7.66
C TYR A 4 -4.56 -0.36 -6.45
N PHE A 5 -4.56 0.47 -5.41
CA PHE A 5 -3.99 0.13 -4.12
C PHE A 5 -5.02 0.31 -3.02
N ASP A 6 -5.17 -0.70 -2.17
CA ASP A 6 -6.04 -0.66 -1.00
C ASP A 6 -5.21 -0.48 0.27
N TYR A 7 -5.40 0.67 0.94
CA TYR A 7 -4.67 1.01 2.17
C TYR A 7 -5.11 0.20 3.39
N GLY A 8 -6.32 -0.37 3.37
CA GLY A 8 -6.86 -1.16 4.49
C GLY A 8 -6.21 -2.54 4.57
N VAL A 9 -5.97 -3.15 3.41
CA VAL A 9 -5.33 -4.48 3.30
C VAL A 9 -3.88 -4.44 2.82
N GLN A 10 -3.36 -3.26 2.48
CA GLN A 10 -1.98 -3.03 2.02
C GLN A 10 -1.62 -3.89 0.79
N THR A 11 -2.49 -3.93 -0.21
CA THR A 11 -2.28 -4.75 -1.43
C THR A 11 -2.74 -4.05 -2.70
N PHE A 12 -2.30 -4.59 -3.84
CA PHE A 12 -2.64 -4.12 -5.17
C PHE A 12 -3.79 -4.91 -5.79
N PHE A 13 -4.55 -4.25 -6.64
CA PHE A 13 -5.56 -4.84 -7.51
C PHE A 13 -5.37 -4.33 -8.94
N ASP A 14 -5.85 -5.13 -9.89
CA ASP A 14 -5.78 -4.86 -11.33
C ASP A 14 -7.15 -5.16 -11.93
N ASP A 15 -7.73 -4.20 -12.65
CA ASP A 15 -9.08 -4.29 -13.24
C ASP A 15 -9.20 -5.26 -14.43
N THR A 16 -8.07 -5.75 -14.95
CA THR A 16 -8.04 -6.74 -16.03
C THR A 16 -7.90 -8.18 -15.51
N ILE A 17 -7.40 -8.35 -14.29
CA ILE A 17 -7.15 -9.65 -13.66
C ILE A 17 -8.20 -9.97 -12.60
N HIS A 18 -8.63 -8.97 -11.82
CA HIS A 18 -9.55 -9.15 -10.71
C HIS A 18 -10.98 -8.85 -11.18
N GLU A 19 -11.88 -9.82 -10.99
CA GLU A 19 -13.32 -9.66 -11.31
C GLU A 19 -13.96 -8.50 -10.55
N THR A 20 -13.46 -8.20 -9.35
CA THR A 20 -13.93 -7.10 -8.51
C THR A 20 -12.75 -6.39 -7.85
N VAL A 21 -12.73 -5.07 -7.97
CA VAL A 21 -11.83 -4.17 -7.23
C VAL A 21 -12.58 -3.63 -6.01
N PRO A 22 -12.01 -3.68 -4.78
CA PRO A 22 -12.65 -3.12 -3.59
C PRO A 22 -12.97 -1.62 -3.75
N GLN A 23 -14.10 -1.16 -3.21
CA GLN A 23 -14.47 0.26 -3.23
C GLN A 23 -13.50 1.15 -2.44
N THR A 24 -12.77 0.56 -1.49
CA THR A 24 -11.75 1.22 -0.68
C THR A 24 -10.40 1.35 -1.41
N ALA A 25 -10.23 0.65 -2.54
CA ALA A 25 -9.02 0.73 -3.34
C ALA A 25 -9.02 2.01 -4.17
N GLN A 26 -7.86 2.65 -4.26
CA GLN A 26 -7.66 3.89 -4.99
C GLN A 26 -6.82 3.62 -6.24
N THR A 27 -7.19 4.20 -7.37
CA THR A 27 -6.38 4.12 -8.59
C THR A 27 -5.04 4.81 -8.38
N ILE A 28 -3.95 4.18 -8.82
CA ILE A 28 -2.59 4.71 -8.71
C ILE A 28 -1.90 4.74 -10.08
N THR A 29 -0.88 5.59 -10.22
CA THR A 29 -0.02 5.61 -11.42
C THR A 29 0.98 4.45 -11.40
N ALA A 30 1.63 4.21 -12.54
CA ALA A 30 2.68 3.20 -12.63
C ALA A 30 3.89 3.55 -11.74
N GLU A 31 4.24 4.83 -11.62
CA GLU A 31 5.32 5.31 -10.75
C GLU A 31 4.97 5.08 -9.27
N GLN A 32 3.72 5.37 -8.88
CA GLN A 32 3.23 5.08 -7.54
C GLN A 32 3.24 3.58 -7.25
N HIS A 33 2.80 2.74 -8.20
CA HIS A 33 2.83 1.29 -8.06
C HIS A 33 4.26 0.79 -7.78
N GLN A 34 5.23 1.23 -8.58
CA GLN A 34 6.63 0.85 -8.39
C GLN A 34 7.19 1.33 -7.04
N ALA A 35 6.86 2.56 -6.63
CA ALA A 35 7.29 3.11 -5.35
C ALA A 35 6.68 2.35 -4.16
N PHE A 36 5.39 2.03 -4.22
CA PHE A 36 4.69 1.31 -3.15
C PHE A 36 5.17 -0.13 -3.05
N LEU A 37 5.36 -0.82 -4.19
CA LEU A 37 5.89 -2.18 -4.20
C LEU A 37 7.27 -2.24 -3.52
N ASN A 38 8.16 -1.31 -3.86
CA ASN A 38 9.48 -1.21 -3.23
C ASN A 38 9.39 -0.92 -1.72
N ALA A 39 8.49 -0.03 -1.32
CA ALA A 39 8.29 0.36 0.07
C ALA A 39 7.71 -0.78 0.92
N LEU A 40 6.68 -1.48 0.41
CA LEU A 40 6.07 -2.64 1.08
C LEU A 40 7.08 -3.78 1.26
N ASN A 41 7.93 -4.03 0.26
CA ASN A 41 9.03 -5.00 0.37
C ASN A 41 10.07 -4.62 1.44
N GLN A 42 10.18 -3.35 1.80
CA GLN A 42 11.00 -2.86 2.92
C GLN A 42 10.23 -2.84 4.25
N GLY A 43 8.97 -3.28 4.24
CA GLY A 43 8.08 -3.30 5.39
C GLY A 43 7.48 -1.95 5.75
N ALA A 44 7.54 -0.94 4.86
CA ALA A 44 6.87 0.34 5.06
C ALA A 44 5.35 0.18 5.08
N TYR A 45 4.66 1.22 5.56
CA TYR A 45 3.20 1.30 5.54
C TYR A 45 2.75 2.41 4.59
N ILE A 46 1.71 2.16 3.80
CA ILE A 46 1.12 3.16 2.91
C ILE A 46 -0.17 3.69 3.54
N THR A 47 -0.27 4.99 3.76
CA THR A 47 -1.47 5.60 4.37
C THR A 47 -2.62 5.72 3.37
N GLN A 48 -3.81 6.06 3.89
CA GLN A 48 -4.98 6.34 3.05
C GLN A 48 -4.73 7.49 2.05
N ASP A 49 -3.90 8.48 2.41
CA ASP A 49 -3.51 9.59 1.53
C ASP A 49 -2.38 9.23 0.56
N LEU A 50 -2.14 7.92 0.36
CA LEU A 50 -1.13 7.36 -0.54
C LEU A 50 0.29 7.83 -0.21
N GLN A 51 0.58 8.06 1.07
CA GLN A 51 1.91 8.43 1.56
C GLN A 51 2.65 7.21 2.08
N ILE A 52 3.94 7.12 1.76
CA ILE A 52 4.83 6.08 2.28
C ILE A 52 5.33 6.49 3.67
N VAL A 53 5.12 5.63 4.65
CA VAL A 53 5.68 5.76 6.00
C VAL A 53 6.74 4.66 6.20
N PRO A 54 8.04 5.00 6.08
CA PRO A 54 9.12 4.02 6.21
C PRO A 54 9.11 3.32 7.56
N ARG A 55 9.42 2.03 7.57
CA ARG A 55 9.59 1.26 8.80
C ARG A 55 10.92 1.63 9.47
N PRO A 56 10.94 2.09 10.74
CA PRO A 56 12.17 2.52 11.38
C PRO A 56 13.17 1.37 11.62
N SER A 57 12.66 0.19 12.00
CA SER A 57 13.46 -1.03 12.17
C SER A 57 12.61 -2.29 12.12
N THR A 58 13.23 -3.45 12.01
CA THR A 58 12.57 -4.76 12.04
C THR A 58 11.84 -5.09 13.34
N ALA A 59 12.10 -4.36 14.42
CA ALA A 59 11.37 -4.48 15.68
C ALA A 59 10.02 -3.75 15.65
N HIS A 60 9.82 -2.82 14.72
CA HIS A 60 8.60 -2.01 14.70
C HIS A 60 7.45 -2.72 13.99
N VAL A 61 6.25 -2.66 14.55
CA VAL A 61 4.99 -3.12 13.96
C VAL A 61 4.07 -1.91 13.79
N TRP A 62 3.33 -1.85 12.69
CA TRP A 62 2.37 -0.79 12.46
C TRP A 62 1.10 -1.04 13.28
N GLN A 63 0.75 -0.12 14.18
CA GLN A 63 -0.43 -0.25 15.04
C GLN A 63 -1.05 1.11 15.31
N ASN A 64 -2.36 1.24 15.07
CA ASN A 64 -3.13 2.46 15.34
C ASN A 64 -2.51 3.70 14.68
N GLY A 65 -2.12 3.58 13.41
CA GLY A 65 -1.59 4.69 12.60
C GLY A 65 -0.15 5.11 12.95
N LYS A 66 0.60 4.30 13.69
CA LYS A 66 2.00 4.58 14.02
C LYS A 66 2.84 3.32 14.20
N TRP A 67 4.14 3.46 14.00
CA TRP A 67 5.12 2.44 14.36
C TRP A 67 5.23 2.28 15.87
N ARG A 68 5.21 1.03 16.34
CA ARG A 68 5.43 0.66 17.75
C ARG A 68 6.40 -0.51 17.83
N ILE A 69 7.15 -0.61 18.91
CA ILE A 69 7.98 -1.77 19.24
C ILE A 69 7.15 -2.73 20.09
#